data_AF-A0A7I8WAW6-F1
#
_entry.id   AF-A0A7I8WAW6-F1
#
_cell.length_a   1.000
_cell.length_b   1.000
_cell.length_c   1.000
_cell.angle_alpha   90.00
_cell.angle_beta   90.00
_cell.angle_gamma   90.00
#
_symmetry.space_group_name_H-M   'P 1'
#
loop_
_entity.id
_entity.type
_entity.pdbx_description
1 polymer ?
#
loop_
_entity_poly.entity_id
_entity_poly.type
_entity_poly.pdbx_seq_one_letter_code
_entity_poly.pdbx_strand_id
1 'polypeptide(L)'
;MTVTVFKAVDKMPQTKKQSSNANVDEAYYLFSAAALGLVLNAAVLACLLAKRQLRRMTSAFVMHNCLLDLIKSAYCVPFAHSLLKDVAPSFCTALGGSYVVIVTASGFNMVAMICCEAYTFGDKQREGFGREATGSLCCVVFGIVMVYIGSIIIHLGPTIIGGNFNYNKLIGNCIFVYGPIKSYVVHAMWIAIMTLAMIAAVYYLLFFYRHLHASAICDTRQSRDTVQESLSRARVLITITALFIFCWYPLFILTLVDPTFNQPTRIYKLLTFVAWSHSSLNPVIFLLFDRRIDSCRKMCCSCGCRQVPSPMQVPPSLRLAPPTVQVTQMYQRVGCRLCQQGRTHSERMCNGSMQKTNSDNLPSVVRDRSFCQLHDL
;
A
#
# COMPACT_ATOMS: atom_id res chain seq x y z
N MET A 1 37.18 -36.61 24.86
CA MET A 1 35.94 -36.59 25.67
C MET A 1 35.29 -35.22 25.51
N THR A 2 33.96 -35.13 25.48
CA THR A 2 33.14 -33.90 25.32
C THR A 2 32.73 -33.49 23.89
N VAL A 3 32.35 -34.43 23.02
CA VAL A 3 31.44 -34.15 21.88
C VAL A 3 30.54 -35.38 21.63
N THR A 4 29.71 -35.74 22.61
CA THR A 4 28.77 -36.87 22.43
C THR A 4 27.47 -36.74 23.24
N VAL A 5 27.13 -35.56 23.75
CA VAL A 5 25.95 -35.37 24.61
C VAL A 5 24.82 -34.58 23.93
N PHE A 6 25.09 -33.81 22.87
CA PHE A 6 24.04 -33.03 22.17
C PHE A 6 23.29 -33.77 21.05
N LYS A 7 23.60 -35.05 20.78
CA LYS A 7 22.88 -35.85 19.77
C LYS A 7 21.64 -36.59 20.31
N ALA A 8 21.34 -36.46 21.61
CA ALA A 8 20.30 -37.27 22.27
C ALA A 8 19.01 -36.50 22.64
N VAL A 9 18.96 -35.16 22.50
CA VAL A 9 17.78 -34.38 22.94
C VAL A 9 16.70 -34.24 21.87
N ASP A 10 17.01 -34.40 20.58
CA ASP A 10 16.02 -34.23 19.48
C ASP A 10 15.40 -35.52 18.94
N LYS A 11 15.70 -36.68 19.53
CA LYS A 11 14.97 -37.94 19.26
C LYS A 11 13.95 -38.25 20.35
N MET A 12 13.11 -37.28 20.71
CA MET A 12 11.82 -37.64 21.33
C MET A 12 10.92 -38.22 20.22
N PRO A 13 10.44 -39.47 20.34
CA PRO A 13 9.44 -39.98 19.42
C PRO A 13 8.19 -39.11 19.59
N GLN A 14 7.88 -38.28 18.60
CA GLN A 14 6.60 -37.59 18.57
C GLN A 14 5.53 -38.69 18.57
N THR A 15 4.78 -38.77 19.66
CA THR A 15 3.65 -39.69 19.73
C THR A 15 2.69 -39.36 18.58
N LYS A 16 2.15 -40.37 17.91
CA LYS A 16 1.26 -40.22 16.74
C LYS A 16 0.12 -39.22 16.98
N LYS A 17 -0.32 -39.08 18.25
CA LYS A 17 -1.32 -38.14 18.73
C LYS A 17 -0.84 -36.68 18.73
N GLN A 18 0.43 -36.42 19.06
CA GLN A 18 1.02 -35.08 19.09
C GLN A 18 1.35 -34.56 17.68
N SER A 19 1.74 -35.45 16.77
CA SER A 19 1.87 -35.12 15.33
C SER A 19 0.52 -34.83 14.68
N SER A 20 -0.53 -35.55 15.07
CA SER A 20 -1.88 -35.37 14.53
C SER A 20 -2.49 -34.02 14.95
N ASN A 21 -2.36 -33.63 16.22
CA ASN A 21 -2.85 -32.33 16.69
C ASN A 21 -2.11 -31.15 16.04
N ALA A 22 -0.78 -31.26 15.86
CA ALA A 22 0.00 -30.21 15.19
C ALA A 22 -0.46 -30.00 13.73
N ASN A 23 -0.68 -31.07 12.96
CA ASN A 23 -1.17 -30.95 11.58
C ASN A 23 -2.55 -30.28 11.50
N VAL A 24 -3.41 -30.50 12.50
CA VAL A 24 -4.73 -29.86 12.58
C VAL A 24 -4.61 -28.35 12.82
N ASP A 25 -3.79 -27.93 13.78
CA ASP A 25 -3.56 -26.50 14.07
C ASP A 25 -2.98 -25.78 12.85
N GLU A 26 -2.05 -26.43 12.15
CA GLU A 26 -1.42 -25.92 10.94
C GLU A 26 -2.41 -25.77 9.78
N ALA A 27 -3.34 -26.71 9.63
CA ALA A 27 -4.38 -26.60 8.62
C ALA A 27 -5.36 -25.47 8.92
N TYR A 28 -5.77 -25.32 10.19
CA TYR A 28 -6.61 -24.19 10.60
C TYR A 28 -5.92 -22.84 10.36
N TYR A 29 -4.62 -22.76 10.60
CA TYR A 29 -3.83 -21.58 10.26
C TYR A 29 -3.90 -21.28 8.75
N LEU A 30 -3.64 -22.27 7.89
CA LEU A 30 -3.71 -22.08 6.43
C LEU A 30 -5.11 -21.67 5.96
N PHE A 31 -6.18 -22.24 6.54
CA PHE A 31 -7.55 -21.78 6.24
C PHE A 31 -7.81 -20.35 6.69
N SER A 32 -7.30 -19.96 7.86
CA SER A 32 -7.44 -18.59 8.36
C SER A 32 -6.70 -17.58 7.48
N ALA A 33 -5.47 -17.92 7.04
CA ALA A 33 -4.69 -17.12 6.10
C ALA A 33 -5.39 -17.04 4.74
N ALA A 34 -5.95 -18.15 4.25
CA ALA A 34 -6.75 -18.16 3.02
C ALA A 34 -7.95 -17.21 3.13
N ALA A 35 -8.73 -17.32 4.20
CA ALA A 35 -9.93 -16.52 4.42
C ALA A 35 -9.59 -15.03 4.54
N LEU A 36 -8.59 -14.66 5.35
CA LEU A 36 -8.15 -13.27 5.51
C LEU A 36 -7.63 -12.71 4.19
N GLY A 37 -6.75 -13.44 3.50
CA GLY A 37 -6.19 -13.02 2.23
C GLY A 37 -7.25 -12.86 1.14
N LEU A 38 -8.21 -13.78 1.05
CA LEU A 38 -9.33 -13.69 0.10
C LEU A 38 -10.23 -12.49 0.40
N VAL A 39 -10.65 -12.32 1.65
CA VAL A 39 -11.58 -11.24 2.05
C VAL A 39 -10.92 -9.86 1.89
N LEU A 40 -9.72 -9.68 2.43
CA LEU A 40 -9.05 -8.37 2.43
C LEU A 40 -8.66 -7.93 1.01
N ASN A 41 -8.10 -8.81 0.19
CA ASN A 41 -7.75 -8.46 -1.18
C ASN A 41 -9.00 -8.22 -2.05
N ALA A 42 -10.08 -8.99 -1.87
CA ALA A 42 -11.34 -8.75 -2.56
C ALA A 42 -11.95 -7.39 -2.17
N ALA A 43 -11.92 -7.04 -0.88
CA ALA A 43 -12.44 -5.76 -0.39
C ALA A 43 -11.66 -4.56 -0.96
N VAL A 44 -10.32 -4.63 -0.98
CA VAL A 44 -9.47 -3.58 -1.59
C VAL A 44 -9.75 -3.49 -3.09
N LEU A 45 -9.77 -4.62 -3.80
CA LEU A 45 -10.05 -4.66 -5.24
C LEU A 45 -11.44 -4.08 -5.56
N ALA A 46 -12.47 -4.47 -4.83
CA ALA A 46 -13.83 -3.95 -4.99
C ALA A 46 -13.89 -2.44 -4.75
N CYS A 47 -13.17 -1.93 -3.74
CA CYS A 47 -13.16 -0.49 -3.49
C CYS A 47 -12.45 0.31 -4.60
N LEU A 48 -11.32 -0.21 -5.10
CA LEU A 48 -10.60 0.39 -6.23
C LEU A 48 -11.47 0.45 -7.50
N LEU A 49 -12.28 -0.59 -7.74
CA LEU A 49 -13.23 -0.65 -8.85
C LEU A 49 -14.44 0.28 -8.66
N ALA A 50 -14.98 0.37 -7.45
CA ALA A 50 -16.20 1.14 -7.17
C ALA A 50 -15.97 2.66 -7.20
N LYS A 51 -14.81 3.14 -6.75
CA LYS A 51 -14.53 4.58 -6.63
C LYS A 51 -13.86 5.11 -7.90
N ARG A 52 -14.61 5.88 -8.70
CA ARG A 52 -14.09 6.49 -9.94
C ARG A 52 -12.78 7.28 -9.75
N GLN A 53 -12.63 7.97 -8.62
CA GLN A 53 -11.44 8.75 -8.27
C GLN A 53 -10.18 7.90 -8.07
N LEU A 54 -10.33 6.61 -7.75
CA LEU A 54 -9.23 5.66 -7.52
C LEU A 54 -8.80 4.91 -8.79
N ARG A 55 -9.65 4.90 -9.83
CA ARG A 55 -9.41 4.23 -11.12
C ARG A 55 -8.44 5.03 -11.99
N ARG A 56 -7.21 5.15 -11.51
CA ARG A 56 -6.08 5.76 -12.22
C ARG A 56 -5.17 4.67 -12.75
N MET A 57 -4.38 5.00 -13.78
CA MET A 57 -3.42 4.08 -14.38
C MET A 57 -2.41 3.52 -13.37
N THR A 58 -1.97 4.36 -12.43
CA THR A 58 -1.09 3.95 -11.32
C THR A 58 -1.71 2.87 -10.43
N SER A 59 -3.04 2.85 -10.32
CA SER A 59 -3.76 1.87 -9.51
C SER A 59 -3.91 0.51 -10.20
N ALA A 60 -3.61 0.41 -11.51
CA ALA A 60 -3.80 -0.84 -12.24
C ALA A 60 -2.87 -1.96 -11.76
N PHE A 61 -1.59 -1.67 -11.52
CA PHE A 61 -0.65 -2.64 -10.95
C PHE A 61 -0.97 -2.98 -9.49
N VAL A 62 -1.60 -2.06 -8.75
CA VAL A 62 -2.13 -2.33 -7.39
C VAL A 62 -3.31 -3.30 -7.47
N MET A 63 -4.24 -3.08 -8.41
CA MET A 63 -5.36 -4.00 -8.65
C MET A 63 -4.87 -5.39 -9.10
N HIS A 64 -3.88 -5.44 -10.00
CA HIS A 64 -3.24 -6.70 -10.40
C HIS A 64 -2.56 -7.37 -9.21
N ASN A 65 -1.90 -6.61 -8.32
CA ASN A 65 -1.34 -7.16 -7.09
C ASN A 65 -2.40 -7.84 -6.22
N CYS A 66 -3.56 -7.20 -6.01
CA CYS A 66 -4.67 -7.79 -5.28
C CYS A 66 -5.18 -9.08 -5.94
N LEU A 67 -5.23 -9.15 -7.28
CA LEU A 67 -5.60 -10.38 -8.00
C LEU A 67 -4.57 -11.50 -7.78
N LEU A 68 -3.28 -11.19 -7.85
CA LEU A 68 -2.23 -12.18 -7.57
C LEU A 68 -2.27 -12.66 -6.12
N ASP A 69 -2.55 -11.76 -5.16
CA ASP A 69 -2.71 -12.11 -3.76
C ASP A 69 -3.95 -12.98 -3.52
N LEU A 70 -5.09 -12.69 -4.16
CA LEU A 70 -6.28 -13.56 -4.16
C LEU A 70 -5.95 -14.97 -4.64
N ILE A 71 -5.26 -15.07 -5.78
CA ILE A 71 -4.84 -16.35 -6.34
C ILE A 71 -3.95 -17.08 -5.33
N LYS A 72 -2.90 -16.43 -4.79
CA LYS A 72 -2.00 -17.02 -3.78
C LYS A 72 -2.74 -17.50 -2.54
N SER A 73 -3.68 -16.72 -2.02
CA SER A 73 -4.49 -17.10 -0.86
C SER A 73 -5.39 -18.31 -1.16
N ALA A 74 -5.88 -18.45 -2.40
CA ALA A 74 -6.63 -19.64 -2.81
C ALA A 74 -5.77 -20.92 -2.81
N TYR A 75 -4.47 -20.84 -3.10
CA TYR A 75 -3.55 -21.99 -3.00
C TYR A 75 -3.42 -22.54 -1.57
N CYS A 76 -3.65 -21.73 -0.53
CA CYS A 76 -3.62 -22.22 0.86
C CYS A 76 -4.70 -23.29 1.12
N VAL A 77 -5.84 -23.26 0.42
CA VAL A 77 -6.98 -24.16 0.62
C VAL A 77 -6.66 -25.63 0.31
N PRO A 78 -6.14 -26.00 -0.88
CA PRO A 78 -5.77 -27.39 -1.16
C PRO A 78 -4.67 -27.91 -0.23
N PHE A 79 -3.71 -27.07 0.18
CA PHE A 79 -2.67 -27.48 1.14
C PHE A 79 -3.24 -27.73 2.54
N ALA A 80 -4.14 -26.86 3.02
CA ALA A 80 -4.83 -27.05 4.30
C ALA A 80 -5.66 -28.34 4.31
N HIS A 81 -6.37 -28.63 3.22
CA HIS A 81 -7.15 -29.86 3.07
C HIS A 81 -6.27 -31.12 3.05
N SER A 82 -5.17 -31.09 2.31
CA SER A 82 -4.19 -32.17 2.27
C SER A 82 -3.55 -32.44 3.64
N LEU A 83 -3.37 -31.41 4.45
CA LEU A 83 -2.84 -31.53 5.80
C LEU A 83 -3.86 -32.13 6.79
N LEU A 84 -5.15 -31.77 6.67
CA LEU A 84 -6.21 -32.39 7.48
C LEU A 84 -6.43 -33.87 7.18
N LYS A 85 -6.35 -34.24 5.89
CA LYS A 85 -6.65 -35.61 5.46
C LYS A 85 -5.43 -36.53 5.40
N ASP A 86 -4.22 -35.99 5.58
CA ASP A 86 -2.95 -36.70 5.35
C ASP A 86 -2.83 -37.32 3.94
N VAL A 87 -3.51 -36.72 2.95
CA VAL A 87 -3.53 -37.15 1.54
C VAL A 87 -2.87 -36.10 0.66
N ALA A 88 -1.95 -36.52 -0.20
CA ALA A 88 -1.29 -35.66 -1.18
C ALA A 88 -2.31 -35.09 -2.20
N PRO A 89 -2.14 -33.82 -2.66
CA PRO A 89 -2.95 -33.28 -3.74
C PRO A 89 -2.80 -34.11 -5.02
N SER A 90 -3.89 -34.30 -5.77
CA SER A 90 -3.91 -35.11 -7.01
C SER A 90 -2.94 -34.60 -8.09
N PHE A 91 -2.65 -33.29 -8.12
CA PHE A 91 -1.77 -32.66 -9.11
C PHE A 91 -0.66 -31.83 -8.45
N CYS A 92 0.16 -32.46 -7.60
CA CYS A 92 1.19 -31.76 -6.81
C CYS A 92 2.25 -31.02 -7.66
N THR A 93 2.70 -31.61 -8.77
CA THR A 93 3.63 -30.97 -9.72
C THR A 93 3.06 -29.71 -10.34
N ALA A 94 1.82 -29.78 -10.85
CA ALA A 94 1.17 -28.63 -11.45
C ALA A 94 0.89 -27.55 -10.39
N LEU A 95 0.45 -27.94 -9.18
CA LEU A 95 0.14 -27.02 -8.09
C LEU A 95 1.39 -26.29 -7.58
N GLY A 96 2.49 -27.00 -7.34
CA GLY A 96 3.75 -26.42 -6.92
C GLY A 96 4.38 -25.53 -7.99
N GLY A 97 4.42 -26.02 -9.25
CA GLY A 97 4.98 -25.27 -10.37
C GLY A 97 4.22 -23.99 -10.68
N SER A 98 2.88 -24.06 -10.73
CA SER A 98 2.05 -22.87 -10.95
C SER A 98 2.14 -21.87 -9.79
N TYR A 99 2.24 -22.32 -8.54
CA TYR A 99 2.44 -21.43 -7.41
C TYR A 99 3.77 -20.66 -7.51
N VAL A 100 4.86 -21.34 -7.89
CA VAL A 100 6.17 -20.68 -8.13
C VAL A 100 6.03 -19.59 -9.20
N VAL A 101 5.36 -19.87 -10.31
CA VAL A 101 5.12 -18.88 -11.39
C VAL A 101 4.32 -17.69 -10.88
N ILE A 102 3.28 -17.91 -10.07
CA ILE A 102 2.45 -16.84 -9.51
C ILE A 102 3.24 -15.97 -8.52
N VAL A 103 4.10 -16.57 -7.69
CA VAL A 103 5.00 -15.82 -6.78
C VAL A 103 5.99 -14.97 -7.59
N THR A 104 6.55 -15.53 -8.66
CA THR A 104 7.43 -14.79 -9.59
C THR A 104 6.70 -13.63 -10.28
N ALA A 105 5.48 -13.86 -10.76
CA ALA A 105 4.64 -12.81 -11.32
C ALA A 105 4.36 -11.70 -10.29
N SER A 106 4.15 -12.04 -9.02
CA SER A 106 4.02 -11.07 -7.93
C SER A 106 5.28 -10.22 -7.75
N GLY A 107 6.48 -10.83 -7.80
CA GLY A 107 7.74 -10.10 -7.69
C GLY A 107 7.96 -9.12 -8.85
N PHE A 108 7.70 -9.55 -10.09
CA PHE A 108 7.78 -8.69 -11.27
C PHE A 108 6.71 -7.59 -11.27
N ASN A 109 5.50 -7.89 -10.78
CA ASN A 109 4.44 -6.89 -10.61
C ASN A 109 4.86 -5.78 -9.64
N MET A 110 5.60 -6.08 -8.57
CA MET A 110 6.14 -5.06 -7.66
C MET A 110 7.13 -4.12 -8.35
N VAL A 111 8.03 -4.67 -9.18
CA VAL A 111 8.96 -3.87 -10.00
C VAL A 111 8.15 -2.96 -10.94
N ALA A 112 7.17 -3.52 -11.67
CA ALA A 112 6.33 -2.77 -12.57
C ALA A 112 5.53 -1.66 -11.88
N MET A 113 5.01 -1.93 -10.68
CA MET A 113 4.29 -0.97 -9.84
C MET A 113 5.18 0.23 -9.47
N ILE A 114 6.41 -0.01 -9.03
CA ILE A 114 7.38 1.04 -8.67
C ILE A 114 7.76 1.86 -9.91
N CYS A 115 8.07 1.21 -11.03
CA CYS A 115 8.40 1.88 -12.29
C CYS A 115 7.23 2.74 -12.80
N CYS A 116 5.99 2.24 -12.68
CA CYS A 116 4.79 2.97 -13.10
C CYS A 116 4.56 4.23 -12.27
N GLU A 117 4.73 4.16 -10.94
CA GLU A 117 4.60 5.32 -10.05
C GLU A 117 5.73 6.34 -10.31
N ALA A 118 6.97 5.88 -10.49
CA ALA A 118 8.10 6.75 -10.84
C ALA A 118 7.90 7.47 -12.17
N TYR A 119 7.46 6.74 -13.20
CA TYR A 119 7.14 7.29 -14.51
C TYR A 119 6.02 8.33 -14.44
N THR A 120 4.91 8.00 -13.75
CA THR A 120 3.76 8.89 -13.63
C THR A 120 4.11 10.19 -12.89
N PHE A 121 4.97 10.12 -11.87
CA PHE A 121 5.46 11.31 -11.19
C PHE A 121 6.32 12.19 -12.11
N GLY A 122 7.25 11.57 -12.85
CA GLY A 122 8.10 12.29 -13.81
C GLY A 122 7.30 12.96 -14.93
N ASP A 123 6.26 12.30 -15.45
CA ASP A 123 5.37 12.86 -16.48
C ASP A 123 4.65 14.12 -15.96
N LYS A 124 4.09 14.07 -14.75
CA LYS A 124 3.47 15.23 -14.10
C LYS A 124 4.43 16.40 -13.87
N GLN A 125 5.69 16.10 -13.57
CA GLN A 125 6.70 17.13 -13.39
C GLN A 125 7.05 17.83 -14.72
N ARG A 126 7.05 17.09 -15.84
CA ARG A 126 7.35 17.61 -17.18
C ARG A 126 6.19 18.38 -17.81
N GLU A 127 4.98 17.80 -17.76
CA GLU A 127 3.77 18.35 -18.40
C GLU A 127 2.99 19.34 -17.49
N GLY A 128 3.40 19.46 -16.23
CA GLY A 128 2.78 20.29 -15.21
C GLY A 128 1.75 19.54 -14.35
N PHE A 129 1.78 19.79 -13.05
CA PHE A 129 0.98 19.07 -12.02
C PHE A 129 -0.56 19.15 -12.19
N GLY A 130 -1.07 19.99 -13.10
CA GLY A 130 -2.50 20.12 -13.41
C GLY A 130 -2.99 19.25 -14.57
N ARG A 131 -2.08 18.61 -15.34
CA ARG A 131 -2.43 17.79 -16.50
C ARG A 131 -2.45 16.31 -16.10
N GLU A 132 -3.48 15.58 -16.50
CA GLU A 132 -3.52 14.13 -16.27
C GLU A 132 -2.41 13.44 -17.07
N ALA A 133 -1.69 12.52 -16.41
CA ALA A 133 -0.62 11.78 -17.05
C ALA A 133 -1.15 11.02 -18.27
N THR A 134 -0.41 11.06 -19.37
CA THR A 134 -0.82 10.47 -20.67
C THR A 134 -0.62 8.94 -20.70
N GLY A 135 -1.23 8.23 -19.75
CA GLY A 135 -1.17 6.77 -19.69
C GLY A 135 -2.25 6.10 -20.55
N SER A 136 -1.85 5.32 -21.56
CA SER A 136 -2.78 4.49 -22.35
C SER A 136 -3.05 3.14 -21.68
N LEU A 137 -4.31 2.68 -21.71
CA LEU A 137 -4.70 1.33 -21.26
C LEU A 137 -3.85 0.25 -21.93
N CYS A 138 -3.47 0.47 -23.20
CA CYS A 138 -2.62 -0.44 -23.96
C CYS A 138 -1.27 -0.68 -23.26
N CYS A 139 -0.63 0.37 -22.73
CA CYS A 139 0.65 0.26 -22.03
C CYS A 139 0.53 -0.55 -20.73
N VAL A 140 -0.56 -0.37 -19.98
CA VAL A 140 -0.82 -1.15 -18.76
C VAL A 140 -1.08 -2.61 -19.08
N VAL A 141 -1.95 -2.90 -20.06
CA VAL A 141 -2.22 -4.28 -20.48
C VAL A 141 -0.94 -4.95 -20.98
N PHE A 142 -0.15 -4.24 -21.80
CA PHE A 142 1.15 -4.71 -22.25
C PHE A 142 2.09 -5.04 -21.07
N GLY A 143 2.19 -4.16 -20.08
CA GLY A 143 3.00 -4.39 -18.88
C GLY A 143 2.55 -5.62 -18.08
N ILE A 144 1.24 -5.78 -17.88
CA ILE A 144 0.65 -6.95 -17.20
C ILE A 144 0.94 -8.24 -17.97
N VAL A 145 0.80 -8.22 -19.29
CA VAL A 145 1.10 -9.37 -20.16
C VAL A 145 2.59 -9.72 -20.07
N MET A 146 3.49 -8.73 -20.08
CA MET A 146 4.92 -8.94 -19.92
C MET A 146 5.29 -9.58 -18.58
N VAL A 147 4.61 -9.21 -17.48
CA VAL A 147 4.79 -9.86 -16.17
C VAL A 147 4.52 -11.36 -16.26
N TYR A 148 3.41 -11.78 -16.88
CA TYR A 148 3.08 -13.20 -17.02
C TYR A 148 3.99 -13.93 -18.00
N ILE A 149 4.22 -13.36 -19.18
CA ILE A 149 5.10 -13.96 -20.20
C ILE A 149 6.51 -14.15 -19.63
N GLY A 150 7.08 -13.13 -18.99
CA GLY A 150 8.39 -13.22 -18.36
C GLY A 150 8.44 -14.30 -17.28
N SER A 151 7.41 -14.37 -16.43
CA SER A 151 7.33 -15.38 -15.36
C SER A 151 7.24 -16.80 -15.92
N ILE A 152 6.42 -17.02 -16.95
CA ILE A 152 6.26 -18.33 -17.58
C ILE A 152 7.53 -18.75 -18.32
N ILE A 153 8.09 -17.89 -19.17
CA ILE A 153 9.28 -18.21 -19.97
C ILE A 153 10.44 -18.63 -19.07
N ILE A 154 10.69 -17.87 -18.00
CA ILE A 154 11.81 -18.14 -17.08
C ILE A 154 11.62 -19.48 -16.34
N HIS A 155 10.38 -19.86 -16.02
CA HIS A 155 10.08 -21.09 -15.30
C HIS A 155 9.76 -22.30 -16.18
N LEU A 156 9.58 -22.10 -17.50
CA LEU A 156 9.16 -23.15 -18.44
C LEU A 156 10.11 -24.36 -18.40
N GLY A 157 11.41 -24.13 -18.63
CA GLY A 157 12.41 -25.19 -18.61
C GLY A 157 12.62 -25.80 -17.21
N PRO A 158 13.13 -25.03 -16.25
CA PRO A 158 13.61 -25.58 -14.98
C PRO A 158 12.47 -26.00 -14.04
N THR A 159 11.35 -25.27 -14.01
CA THR A 159 10.29 -25.50 -13.03
C THR A 159 9.11 -26.30 -13.58
N ILE A 160 8.65 -26.01 -14.79
CA ILE A 160 7.47 -26.67 -15.38
C ILE A 160 7.84 -28.01 -16.03
N ILE A 161 8.90 -28.04 -16.84
CA ILE A 161 9.33 -29.26 -17.55
C ILE A 161 10.28 -30.10 -16.69
N GLY A 162 11.27 -29.46 -16.06
CA GLY A 162 12.33 -30.13 -15.30
C GLY A 162 12.04 -30.34 -13.81
N GLY A 163 11.01 -29.67 -13.27
CA GLY A 163 10.70 -29.68 -11.84
C GLY A 163 9.97 -30.96 -11.42
N ASN A 164 10.44 -31.60 -10.36
CA ASN A 164 9.74 -32.73 -9.74
C ASN A 164 9.27 -32.32 -8.34
N PHE A 165 7.98 -32.05 -8.19
CA PHE A 165 7.38 -31.71 -6.90
C PHE A 165 6.73 -32.94 -6.28
N ASN A 166 6.98 -33.16 -5.00
CA ASN A 166 6.29 -34.17 -4.21
C ASN A 166 5.68 -33.54 -2.96
N TYR A 167 4.59 -34.15 -2.51
CA TYR A 167 3.94 -33.71 -1.28
C TYR A 167 4.79 -34.12 -0.08
N ASN A 168 5.28 -33.13 0.65
CA ASN A 168 6.01 -33.39 1.89
C ASN A 168 5.04 -33.34 3.07
N LYS A 169 4.69 -34.52 3.61
CA LYS A 169 3.80 -34.67 4.78
C LYS A 169 4.30 -33.93 6.01
N LEU A 170 5.61 -33.75 6.15
CA LEU A 170 6.21 -33.05 7.28
C LEU A 170 6.06 -31.53 7.16
N ILE A 171 5.76 -30.97 5.99
CA ILE A 171 5.60 -29.51 5.79
C ILE A 171 4.17 -29.16 5.35
N GLY A 172 3.42 -30.12 4.81
CA GLY A 172 2.06 -29.93 4.34
C GLY A 172 1.96 -29.25 2.97
N ASN A 173 3.03 -29.24 2.18
CA ASN A 173 3.10 -28.52 0.91
C ASN A 173 3.72 -29.35 -0.22
N CYS A 174 3.45 -28.94 -1.45
CA CYS A 174 4.09 -29.44 -2.67
C CYS A 174 5.40 -28.68 -2.91
N ILE A 175 6.52 -29.36 -2.64
CA ILE A 175 7.86 -28.81 -2.75
C ILE A 175 8.71 -29.67 -3.67
N PHE A 176 9.84 -29.15 -4.16
CA PHE A 176 10.72 -29.97 -4.95
C PHE A 176 11.33 -31.09 -4.08
N VAL A 177 11.54 -32.25 -4.70
CA VAL A 177 12.17 -33.39 -4.02
C VAL A 177 13.59 -33.01 -3.57
N TYR A 178 13.88 -33.10 -2.27
CA TYR A 178 15.23 -32.90 -1.72
C TYR A 178 16.18 -34.04 -2.12
N GLY A 179 17.47 -33.72 -2.31
CA GLY A 179 18.52 -34.68 -2.64
C GLY A 179 19.00 -34.64 -4.10
N PRO A 180 18.11 -34.68 -5.12
CA PRO A 180 18.53 -34.52 -6.51
C PRO A 180 19.13 -33.15 -6.79
N ILE A 181 20.32 -33.11 -7.40
CA ILE A 181 21.00 -31.89 -7.84
C ILE A 181 20.07 -31.03 -8.72
N LYS A 182 19.26 -31.67 -9.58
CA LYS A 182 18.28 -30.99 -10.42
C LYS A 182 17.29 -30.13 -9.62
N SER A 183 16.76 -30.64 -8.50
CA SER A 183 15.81 -29.91 -7.66
C SER A 183 16.47 -28.72 -6.97
N TYR A 184 17.71 -28.91 -6.49
CA TYR A 184 18.49 -27.85 -5.88
C TYR A 184 18.78 -26.72 -6.87
N VAL A 185 19.22 -27.05 -8.10
CA VAL A 185 19.49 -26.07 -9.16
C VAL A 185 18.25 -25.25 -9.49
N VAL A 186 17.08 -25.89 -9.62
CA VAL A 186 15.82 -25.18 -9.92
C VAL A 186 15.44 -24.23 -8.78
N HIS A 187 15.58 -24.68 -7.53
CA HIS A 187 15.35 -23.83 -6.36
C HIS A 187 16.31 -22.64 -6.28
N ALA A 188 17.61 -22.89 -6.43
CA ALA A 188 18.63 -21.85 -6.41
C ALA A 188 18.41 -20.82 -7.53
N MET A 189 18.05 -21.28 -8.73
CA MET A 189 17.71 -20.40 -9.85
C MET A 189 16.49 -19.54 -9.54
N TRP A 190 15.41 -20.13 -9.00
CA TRP A 190 14.22 -19.37 -8.60
C TRP A 190 14.54 -18.29 -7.56
N ILE A 191 15.32 -18.64 -6.53
CA ILE A 191 15.78 -17.68 -5.50
C ILE A 191 16.61 -16.56 -6.14
N ALA A 192 17.50 -16.89 -7.08
CA ALA A 192 18.31 -15.90 -7.79
C ALA A 192 17.46 -14.92 -8.62
N ILE A 193 16.47 -15.43 -9.36
CA ILE A 193 15.54 -14.61 -10.16
C ILE A 193 14.76 -13.66 -9.26
N MET A 194 14.17 -14.19 -8.17
CA MET A 194 13.44 -13.36 -7.20
C MET A 194 14.35 -12.32 -6.55
N THR A 195 15.60 -12.68 -6.29
CA THR A 195 16.58 -11.77 -5.71
C THR A 195 16.95 -10.64 -6.67
N LEU A 196 17.18 -10.93 -7.94
CA LEU A 196 17.42 -9.90 -8.96
C LEU A 196 16.22 -8.96 -9.11
N ALA A 197 15.00 -9.51 -9.10
CA ALA A 197 13.77 -8.71 -9.15
C ALA A 197 13.66 -7.77 -7.94
N MET A 198 13.95 -8.25 -6.73
CA MET A 198 13.89 -7.43 -5.52
C MET A 198 15.02 -6.41 -5.44
N ILE A 199 16.22 -6.73 -5.91
CA ILE A 199 17.32 -5.76 -6.04
C ILE A 199 16.89 -4.64 -7.00
N ALA A 200 16.33 -4.98 -8.16
CA ALA A 200 15.82 -4.00 -9.10
C ALA A 200 14.70 -3.14 -8.47
N ALA A 201 13.73 -3.76 -7.79
CA ALA A 201 12.66 -3.05 -7.08
C ALA A 201 13.22 -2.04 -6.06
N VAL A 202 14.13 -2.50 -5.19
CA VAL A 202 14.78 -1.65 -4.18
C VAL A 202 15.58 -0.53 -4.82
N TYR A 203 16.35 -0.82 -5.87
CA TYR A 203 17.14 0.18 -6.59
C TYR A 203 16.25 1.28 -7.17
N TYR A 204 15.22 0.92 -7.96
CA TYR A 204 14.30 1.89 -8.56
C TYR A 204 13.52 2.66 -7.49
N LEU A 205 13.16 2.00 -6.39
CA LEU A 205 12.45 2.64 -5.28
C LEU A 205 13.31 3.65 -4.54
N LEU A 206 14.57 3.32 -4.25
CA LEU A 206 15.51 4.24 -3.62
C LEU A 206 15.80 5.44 -4.53
N PHE A 207 16.02 5.19 -5.82
CA PHE A 207 16.19 6.24 -6.81
C PHE A 207 14.96 7.16 -6.85
N PHE A 208 13.76 6.59 -6.97
CA PHE A 208 12.50 7.33 -6.98
C PHE A 208 12.27 8.12 -5.69
N TYR A 209 12.51 7.51 -4.52
CA TYR A 209 12.35 8.16 -3.22
C TYR A 209 13.30 9.36 -3.05
N ARG A 210 14.55 9.23 -3.49
CA ARG A 210 15.51 10.35 -3.47
C ARG A 210 15.07 11.48 -4.39
N HIS A 211 14.58 11.15 -5.57
CA HIS A 211 14.02 12.14 -6.51
C HIS A 211 12.83 12.90 -5.89
N LEU A 212 11.89 12.17 -5.27
CA LEU A 212 10.75 12.78 -4.57
C LEU A 212 11.16 13.74 -3.45
N HIS A 213 12.15 13.35 -2.64
CA HIS A 213 12.65 14.20 -1.55
C HIS A 213 13.33 15.46 -2.05
N ALA A 214 14.11 15.36 -3.13
CA ALA A 214 14.72 16.53 -3.76
C ALA A 214 13.65 17.49 -4.30
N SER A 215 12.62 16.98 -4.98
CA SER A 215 11.50 17.80 -5.47
C SER A 215 10.74 18.48 -4.33
N ALA A 216 10.50 17.77 -3.21
CA ALA A 216 9.78 18.32 -2.06
C ALA A 216 10.42 19.58 -1.45
N ILE A 217 11.74 19.73 -1.56
CA ILE A 217 12.49 20.87 -1.01
C ILE A 217 12.36 22.11 -1.93
N CYS A 218 12.26 21.91 -3.24
CA CYS A 218 12.31 22.99 -4.23
C CYS A 218 10.93 23.53 -4.65
N ASP A 219 9.83 23.00 -4.10
CA ASP A 219 8.51 23.11 -4.73
C ASP A 219 7.58 24.22 -4.20
N THR A 220 6.75 24.74 -5.10
CA THR A 220 5.67 25.71 -4.81
C THR A 220 4.43 25.03 -4.19
N ARG A 221 3.51 25.81 -3.63
CA ARG A 221 2.39 25.33 -2.79
C ARG A 221 1.50 24.25 -3.45
N GLN A 222 1.20 24.35 -4.75
CA GLN A 222 0.38 23.37 -5.49
C GLN A 222 1.15 22.09 -5.82
N SER A 223 2.46 22.20 -6.07
CA SER A 223 3.32 21.04 -6.29
C SER A 223 3.51 20.24 -5.00
N ARG A 224 3.62 20.92 -3.86
CA ARG A 224 3.79 20.30 -2.53
C ARG A 224 2.74 19.24 -2.21
N ASP A 225 1.46 19.49 -2.54
CA ASP A 225 0.38 18.51 -2.29
C ASP A 225 0.56 17.25 -3.15
N THR A 226 0.96 17.40 -4.42
CA THR A 226 1.18 16.25 -5.33
C THR A 226 2.43 15.46 -4.95
N VAL A 227 3.50 16.15 -4.54
CA VAL A 227 4.71 15.51 -4.01
C VAL A 227 4.40 14.76 -2.71
N GLN A 228 3.61 15.34 -1.82
CA GLN A 228 3.21 14.69 -0.58
C GLN A 228 2.32 13.45 -0.81
N GLU A 229 1.41 13.51 -1.80
CA GLU A 229 0.64 12.33 -2.24
C GLU A 229 1.59 11.23 -2.76
N SER A 230 2.56 11.60 -3.58
CA SER A 230 3.53 10.67 -4.18
C SER A 230 4.48 10.07 -3.13
N LEU A 231 4.88 10.84 -2.12
CA LEU A 231 5.63 10.36 -0.96
C LEU A 231 4.83 9.36 -0.13
N SER A 232 3.52 9.58 0.07
CA SER A 232 2.66 8.61 0.76
C SER A 232 2.64 7.27 0.03
N ARG A 233 2.56 7.29 -1.31
CA ARG A 233 2.60 6.08 -2.14
C ARG A 233 3.97 5.41 -2.09
N ALA A 234 5.05 6.18 -2.20
CA ALA A 234 6.40 5.65 -2.09
C ALA A 234 6.62 4.94 -0.74
N ARG A 235 6.08 5.48 0.37
CA ARG A 235 6.11 4.80 1.68
C ARG A 235 5.38 3.45 1.64
N VAL A 236 4.19 3.39 1.04
CA VAL A 236 3.46 2.13 0.85
C VAL A 236 4.31 1.13 0.04
N LEU A 237 4.91 1.57 -1.08
CA LEU A 237 5.79 0.75 -1.92
C LEU A 237 7.02 0.24 -1.15
N ILE A 238 7.62 1.07 -0.29
CA ILE A 238 8.71 0.67 0.62
C ILE A 238 8.23 -0.39 1.59
N THR A 239 7.09 -0.19 2.23
CA THR A 239 6.56 -1.14 3.22
C THR A 239 6.22 -2.49 2.59
N ILE A 240 5.56 -2.53 1.42
CA ILE A 240 5.26 -3.81 0.74
C ILE A 240 6.52 -4.52 0.24
N THR A 241 7.54 -3.76 -0.22
CA THR A 241 8.83 -4.33 -0.65
C THR A 241 9.60 -4.92 0.52
N ALA A 242 9.67 -4.21 1.65
CA ALA A 242 10.28 -4.71 2.87
C ALA A 242 9.54 -5.93 3.41
N LEU A 243 8.21 -5.93 3.36
CA LEU A 243 7.39 -7.07 3.77
C LEU A 243 7.67 -8.31 2.90
N PHE A 244 7.78 -8.15 1.58
CA PHE A 244 8.14 -9.26 0.69
C PHE A 244 9.47 -9.89 1.12
N ILE A 245 10.50 -9.05 1.32
CA ILE A 245 11.83 -9.52 1.73
C ILE A 245 11.75 -10.26 3.06
N PHE A 246 11.09 -9.66 4.06
CA PHE A 246 10.95 -10.25 5.39
C PHE A 246 10.18 -11.58 5.38
N CYS A 247 9.10 -11.68 4.59
CA CYS A 247 8.29 -12.88 4.55
C CYS A 247 8.93 -14.05 3.80
N TRP A 248 9.67 -13.78 2.72
CA TRP A 248 10.15 -14.83 1.80
C TRP A 248 11.61 -15.21 2.00
N TYR A 249 12.50 -14.25 2.29
CA TYR A 249 13.94 -14.54 2.32
C TYR A 249 14.38 -15.47 3.44
N PRO A 250 13.80 -15.45 4.65
CA PRO A 250 14.14 -16.43 5.66
C PRO A 250 13.95 -17.87 5.15
N LEU A 251 12.84 -18.13 4.45
CA LEU A 251 12.56 -19.43 3.84
C LEU A 251 13.55 -19.73 2.70
N PHE A 252 13.80 -18.77 1.81
CA PHE A 252 14.77 -18.95 0.72
C PHE A 252 16.17 -19.30 1.22
N ILE A 253 16.67 -18.58 2.23
CA ILE A 253 17.98 -18.81 2.83
C ILE A 253 18.02 -20.21 3.45
N LEU A 254 17.01 -20.60 4.22
CA LEU A 254 16.95 -21.94 4.83
C LEU A 254 16.99 -23.04 3.77
N THR A 255 16.19 -22.90 2.70
CA THR A 255 16.16 -23.89 1.62
C THR A 255 17.44 -23.97 0.79
N LEU A 256 18.22 -22.88 0.75
CA LEU A 256 19.51 -22.84 0.04
C LEU A 256 20.64 -23.44 0.87
N VAL A 257 20.68 -23.14 2.17
CA VAL A 257 21.76 -23.55 3.09
C VAL A 257 21.60 -25.02 3.53
N ASP A 258 20.38 -25.51 3.64
CA ASP A 258 20.10 -26.88 4.08
C ASP A 258 19.41 -27.73 2.99
N PRO A 259 20.16 -28.10 1.92
CA PRO A 259 19.62 -28.88 0.81
C PRO A 259 19.31 -30.34 1.19
N THR A 260 19.87 -30.83 2.31
CA THR A 260 19.69 -32.19 2.81
C THR A 260 18.69 -32.30 3.97
N PHE A 261 18.05 -31.19 4.36
CA PHE A 261 16.97 -31.15 5.36
C PHE A 261 17.41 -31.66 6.75
N ASN A 262 18.56 -31.20 7.23
CA ASN A 262 19.09 -31.52 8.56
C ASN A 262 18.45 -30.70 9.68
N GLN A 263 17.89 -29.53 9.36
CA GLN A 263 17.27 -28.63 10.33
C GLN A 263 15.92 -29.17 10.82
N PRO A 264 15.51 -28.82 12.06
CA PRO A 264 14.23 -29.25 12.59
C PRO A 264 13.06 -28.83 11.70
N THR A 265 12.14 -29.77 11.44
CA THR A 265 10.93 -29.55 10.62
C THR A 265 10.10 -28.33 11.09
N ARG A 266 10.11 -28.04 12.39
CA ARG A 266 9.41 -26.88 12.97
C ARG A 266 9.85 -25.55 12.36
N ILE A 267 11.14 -25.39 12.05
CA ILE A 267 11.67 -24.16 11.45
C ILE A 267 11.12 -24.01 10.03
N TYR A 268 11.17 -25.07 9.22
CA TYR A 268 10.60 -25.05 7.87
C TYR A 268 9.12 -24.70 7.88
N LYS A 269 8.33 -25.31 8.79
CA LYS A 269 6.91 -25.01 8.95
C LYS A 269 6.68 -23.53 9.28
N LEU A 270 7.36 -23.01 10.30
CA LEU A 270 7.22 -21.61 10.73
C LEU A 270 7.55 -20.63 9.60
N LEU A 271 8.70 -20.82 8.93
CA LEU A 271 9.10 -19.92 7.83
C LEU A 271 8.16 -20.03 6.63
N THR A 272 7.59 -21.23 6.40
CA THR A 272 6.57 -21.42 5.38
C THR A 272 5.30 -20.63 5.71
N PHE A 273 4.82 -20.65 6.97
CA PHE A 273 3.69 -19.84 7.40
C PHE A 273 3.90 -18.34 7.26
N VAL A 274 5.11 -17.88 7.59
CA VAL A 274 5.51 -16.48 7.39
C VAL A 274 5.47 -16.11 5.89
N ALA A 275 5.93 -16.99 5.00
CA ALA A 275 5.86 -16.77 3.56
C ALA A 275 4.41 -16.75 3.03
N TRP A 276 3.54 -17.67 3.48
CA TRP A 276 2.13 -17.71 3.08
C TRP A 276 1.34 -16.47 3.55
N SER A 277 1.67 -15.95 4.73
CA SER A 277 1.05 -14.75 5.31
C SER A 277 1.23 -13.50 4.45
N HIS A 278 2.29 -13.43 3.64
CA HIS A 278 2.59 -12.28 2.79
C HIS A 278 1.37 -11.81 1.97
N SER A 279 0.64 -12.74 1.36
CA SER A 279 -0.54 -12.44 0.54
C SER A 279 -1.68 -11.75 1.30
N SER A 280 -1.77 -11.96 2.61
CA SER A 280 -2.79 -11.37 3.47
C SER A 280 -2.39 -10.01 4.05
N LEU A 281 -1.09 -9.71 4.09
CA LEU A 281 -0.55 -8.51 4.73
C LEU A 281 -0.48 -7.29 3.79
N ASN A 282 -0.33 -7.50 2.48
CA ASN A 282 -0.38 -6.43 1.47
C ASN A 282 -1.64 -5.55 1.54
N PRO A 283 -2.88 -6.11 1.56
CA PRO A 283 -4.08 -5.28 1.65
C PRO A 283 -4.18 -4.53 2.97
N VAL A 284 -3.64 -5.07 4.07
CA VAL A 284 -3.56 -4.37 5.36
C VAL A 284 -2.69 -3.11 5.23
N ILE A 285 -1.54 -3.22 4.56
CA ILE A 285 -0.67 -2.07 4.29
C ILE A 285 -1.39 -1.02 3.45
N PHE A 286 -2.10 -1.44 2.39
CA PHE A 286 -2.90 -0.53 1.57
C PHE A 286 -3.99 0.19 2.38
N LEU A 287 -4.69 -0.50 3.28
CA LEU A 287 -5.76 0.08 4.11
C LEU A 287 -5.23 1.04 5.21
N LEU A 288 -4.01 0.79 5.72
CA LEU A 288 -3.42 1.58 6.80
C LEU A 288 -2.65 2.80 6.29
N PHE A 289 -1.91 2.65 5.19
CA PHE A 289 -0.92 3.65 4.76
C PHE A 289 -1.26 4.35 3.44
N ASP A 290 -2.17 3.82 2.61
CA ASP A 290 -2.63 4.53 1.40
C ASP A 290 -3.78 5.49 1.73
N ARG A 291 -3.45 6.79 1.81
CA ARG A 291 -4.40 7.89 2.06
C ARG A 291 -5.58 7.92 1.09
N ARG A 292 -5.45 7.40 -0.13
CA ARG A 292 -6.55 7.38 -1.09
C ARG A 292 -7.60 6.32 -0.74
N ILE A 293 -7.15 5.23 -0.14
CA ILE A 293 -7.97 4.10 0.29
C ILE A 293 -8.59 4.37 1.68
N ASP A 294 -8.27 5.49 2.34
CA ASP A 294 -8.93 5.94 3.58
C ASP A 294 -10.46 5.97 3.47
N SER A 295 -11.00 6.32 2.30
CA SER A 295 -12.45 6.27 2.05
C SER A 295 -12.98 4.83 2.12
N CYS A 296 -12.19 3.85 1.67
CA CYS A 296 -12.48 2.43 1.78
C CYS A 296 -12.37 1.95 3.23
N ARG A 297 -11.35 2.41 3.98
CA ARG A 297 -11.22 2.12 5.43
C ARG A 297 -12.46 2.57 6.18
N LYS A 298 -12.91 3.81 5.94
CA LYS A 298 -14.16 4.32 6.51
C LYS A 298 -15.34 3.44 6.13
N MET A 299 -15.46 3.02 4.86
CA MET A 299 -16.57 2.17 4.42
C MET A 299 -16.57 0.76 5.05
N CYS A 300 -15.40 0.11 5.13
CA CYS A 300 -15.28 -1.20 5.79
C CYS A 300 -15.52 -1.11 7.31
N CYS A 301 -15.10 -0.02 7.96
CA CYS A 301 -15.32 0.18 9.39
C CYS A 301 -16.69 0.81 9.73
N SER A 302 -17.42 1.37 8.76
CA SER A 302 -18.71 2.05 8.99
C SER A 302 -19.92 1.13 8.92
N CYS A 303 -19.75 -0.18 8.81
CA CYS A 303 -20.86 -1.13 8.92
C CYS A 303 -21.58 -1.12 10.30
N GLY A 304 -21.15 -0.29 11.26
CA GLY A 304 -21.82 -0.08 12.56
C GLY A 304 -22.23 1.35 12.90
N CYS A 305 -21.89 2.37 12.10
CA CYS A 305 -22.25 3.76 12.41
C CYS A 305 -22.85 4.44 11.19
N ARG A 306 -24.13 4.17 10.95
CA ARG A 306 -24.98 5.00 10.11
C ARG A 306 -24.94 6.40 10.71
N GLN A 307 -24.22 7.32 10.07
CA GLN A 307 -24.31 8.74 10.44
C GLN A 307 -25.78 9.12 10.33
N VAL A 308 -26.38 9.47 11.47
CA VAL A 308 -27.65 10.20 11.51
C VAL A 308 -27.47 11.39 10.55
N PRO A 309 -28.36 11.57 9.55
CA PRO A 309 -28.26 12.75 8.70
C PRO A 309 -28.32 13.98 9.61
N SER A 310 -27.24 14.76 9.62
CA SER A 310 -27.19 16.03 10.32
C SER A 310 -28.43 16.85 9.96
N PRO A 311 -29.07 17.53 10.93
CA PRO A 311 -30.22 18.36 10.63
C PRO A 311 -29.84 19.38 9.55
N MET A 312 -30.65 19.37 8.49
CA MET A 312 -30.71 20.27 7.34
C MET A 312 -29.94 21.59 7.55
N GLN A 313 -28.71 21.66 7.02
CA GLN A 313 -28.01 22.94 6.89
C GLN A 313 -28.61 23.71 5.70
N VAL A 314 -29.18 24.86 6.04
CA VAL A 314 -29.67 25.90 5.13
C VAL A 314 -28.59 26.23 4.07
N PRO A 315 -28.96 26.40 2.79
CA PRO A 315 -28.00 26.54 1.70
C PRO A 315 -27.11 27.78 1.85
N PRO A 316 -25.80 27.69 1.49
CA PRO A 316 -24.90 28.84 1.51
C PRO A 316 -24.99 29.58 0.18
N SER A 317 -26.08 30.33 -0.03
CA SER A 317 -26.01 31.49 -0.92
C SER A 317 -25.40 32.65 -0.13
N LEU A 318 -24.29 33.20 -0.64
CA LEU A 318 -23.45 34.27 -0.08
C LEU A 318 -22.45 33.86 1.02
N ARG A 319 -21.35 33.21 0.63
CA ARG A 319 -20.04 33.49 1.24
C ARG A 319 -19.13 34.11 0.18
N LEU A 320 -19.00 35.44 0.21
CA LEU A 320 -17.94 36.13 -0.53
C LEU A 320 -16.58 35.59 -0.05
N ALA A 321 -15.70 35.28 -0.99
CA ALA A 321 -14.31 34.97 -0.71
C ALA A 321 -13.63 36.14 0.04
N PRO A 322 -12.67 35.88 0.95
CA PRO A 322 -11.92 36.96 1.59
C PRO A 322 -11.12 37.73 0.52
N PRO A 323 -11.09 39.08 0.56
CA PRO A 323 -10.33 39.85 -0.40
C PRO A 323 -8.83 39.60 -0.24
N THR A 324 -8.12 39.57 -1.36
CA THR A 324 -6.65 39.64 -1.40
C THR A 324 -6.15 40.93 -0.74
N VAL A 325 -4.94 40.89 -0.16
CA VAL A 325 -4.32 41.99 0.63
C VAL A 325 -4.41 43.36 -0.05
N GLN A 326 -4.35 43.43 -1.39
CA GLN A 326 -4.46 44.66 -2.16
C GLN A 326 -5.87 45.29 -2.13
N VAL A 327 -6.92 44.47 -2.07
CA VAL A 327 -8.31 44.93 -2.04
C VAL A 327 -8.63 45.52 -0.67
N THR A 328 -8.11 44.92 0.42
CA THR A 328 -8.28 45.43 1.79
C THR A 328 -7.68 46.83 1.97
N GLN A 329 -6.50 47.09 1.38
CA GLN A 329 -5.87 48.42 1.40
C GLN A 329 -6.66 49.47 0.62
N MET A 330 -7.26 49.09 -0.52
CA MET A 330 -8.11 49.99 -1.30
C MET A 330 -9.40 50.37 -0.54
N TYR A 331 -10.05 49.41 0.12
CA TYR A 331 -11.23 49.68 0.96
C TYR A 331 -10.91 50.57 2.17
N GLN A 332 -9.74 50.41 2.79
CA GLN A 332 -9.32 51.29 3.89
C GLN A 332 -9.05 52.74 3.41
N ARG A 333 -8.40 52.93 2.25
CA ARG A 333 -8.15 54.28 1.69
C ARG A 333 -9.45 54.99 1.28
N VAL A 334 -10.42 54.28 0.73
CA VAL A 334 -11.74 54.84 0.38
C VAL A 334 -12.55 55.15 1.64
N GLY A 335 -12.50 54.27 2.65
CA GLY A 335 -13.13 54.48 3.95
C GLY A 335 -12.62 55.72 4.69
N CYS A 336 -11.31 55.95 4.74
CA CYS A 336 -10.73 57.14 5.37
C CYS A 336 -11.10 58.44 4.63
N ARG A 337 -11.14 58.44 3.29
CA ARG A 337 -11.59 59.61 2.51
C ARG A 337 -13.05 59.97 2.76
N LEU A 338 -13.95 58.99 2.80
CA LEU A 338 -15.37 59.20 3.09
C LEU A 338 -15.61 59.71 4.52
N CYS A 339 -14.79 59.25 5.47
CA CYS A 339 -14.84 59.71 6.87
C CYS A 339 -14.47 61.20 7.02
N GLN A 340 -13.46 61.67 6.27
CA GLN A 340 -13.03 63.07 6.24
C GLN A 340 -14.04 63.98 5.54
N GLN A 341 -14.79 63.47 4.54
CA GLN A 341 -15.79 64.24 3.79
C GLN A 341 -17.20 64.24 4.41
N GLY A 342 -17.37 63.69 5.62
CA GLY A 342 -18.64 63.78 6.35
C GLY A 342 -19.75 62.84 5.87
N ARG A 343 -19.53 62.01 4.84
CA ARG A 343 -20.53 61.08 4.30
C ARG A 343 -20.40 59.70 4.96
N THR A 344 -21.27 59.38 5.91
CA THR A 344 -21.34 58.04 6.53
C THR A 344 -22.43 57.20 5.89
N HIS A 345 -22.09 56.01 5.38
CA HIS A 345 -23.06 54.97 5.01
C HIS A 345 -23.29 54.05 6.22
N SER A 346 -24.52 53.59 6.41
CA SER A 346 -25.05 53.01 7.67
C SER A 346 -24.39 51.72 8.20
N GLU A 347 -23.42 51.11 7.51
CA GLU A 347 -22.91 49.77 7.86
C GLU A 347 -21.42 49.68 8.19
N ARG A 348 -20.65 50.78 8.15
CA ARG A 348 -19.28 50.79 8.67
C ARG A 348 -19.00 52.12 9.34
N MET A 349 -19.22 52.19 10.65
CA MET A 349 -18.92 53.38 11.43
C MET A 349 -17.40 53.63 11.41
N CYS A 350 -16.98 54.86 11.13
CA CYS A 350 -15.75 55.36 11.75
C CYS A 350 -15.97 55.28 13.26
N ASN A 351 -15.03 54.73 14.02
CA ASN A 351 -15.13 54.70 15.48
C ASN A 351 -15.23 56.14 16.03
N GLY A 352 -16.45 56.62 16.22
CA GLY A 352 -16.76 57.82 16.97
C GLY A 352 -17.69 57.39 18.09
N SER A 353 -17.29 57.63 19.34
CA SER A 353 -18.17 57.41 20.48
C SER A 353 -19.17 58.57 20.56
N MET A 354 -20.46 58.25 20.70
CA MET A 354 -21.45 59.26 21.11
C MET A 354 -21.25 59.53 22.60
N GLN A 355 -20.80 60.74 22.95
CA GLN A 355 -20.81 61.20 24.33
C GLN A 355 -22.11 61.99 24.56
N LYS A 356 -22.92 61.56 25.54
CA LYS A 356 -24.03 62.37 26.06
C LYS A 356 -23.47 63.33 27.10
N THR A 357 -23.47 64.62 26.80
CA THR A 357 -23.27 65.68 27.80
C THR A 357 -24.61 65.97 28.48
N ASN A 358 -24.62 65.94 29.82
CA ASN A 358 -25.78 66.38 30.61
C ASN A 358 -25.95 67.90 30.46
N SER A 359 -26.90 68.32 29.64
CA SER A 359 -27.71 69.56 29.68
C SER A 359 -28.23 69.81 28.27
N ASP A 360 -29.51 70.17 28.15
CA ASP A 360 -30.29 70.25 26.90
C ASP A 360 -29.54 70.89 25.71
N ASN A 361 -29.06 70.05 24.79
CA ASN A 361 -28.87 70.30 23.34
C ASN A 361 -28.37 69.02 22.62
N LEU A 362 -28.68 68.90 21.32
CA LEU A 362 -28.48 67.73 20.42
C LEU A 362 -27.15 66.96 20.62
N PRO A 363 -27.13 65.61 20.48
CA PRO A 363 -25.90 64.83 20.60
C PRO A 363 -24.88 65.16 19.49
N SER A 364 -23.69 65.63 19.86
CA SER A 364 -22.55 65.82 18.95
C SER A 364 -21.68 64.56 18.90
N VAL A 365 -21.47 64.00 17.71
CA VAL A 365 -20.54 62.87 17.50
C VAL A 365 -19.11 63.39 17.46
N VAL A 366 -18.30 63.07 18.47
CA VAL A 366 -16.85 63.31 18.43
C VAL A 366 -16.20 62.14 17.69
N ARG A 367 -15.63 62.42 16.51
CA ARG A 367 -14.99 61.39 15.66
C ARG A 367 -13.52 61.26 16.03
N ASP A 368 -13.09 60.05 16.41
CA ASP A 368 -11.69 59.77 16.70
C ASP A 368 -10.89 59.64 15.40
N ARG A 369 -9.86 60.48 15.22
CA ARG A 369 -9.01 60.52 14.02
C ARG A 369 -7.91 59.46 14.03
N SER A 370 -7.75 58.72 15.14
CA SER A 370 -6.72 57.69 15.31
C SER A 370 -6.82 56.53 14.29
N PHE A 371 -8.00 56.27 13.73
CA PHE A 371 -8.23 55.17 12.78
C PHE A 371 -7.46 55.30 11.45
N CYS A 372 -7.05 56.51 11.06
CA CYS A 372 -6.37 56.75 9.78
C CYS A 372 -4.85 56.98 9.91
N GLN A 373 -4.26 56.87 11.10
CA GLN A 373 -2.84 57.20 11.33
C GLN A 373 -1.85 56.03 11.18
N LEU A 374 -2.28 54.84 10.74
CA LEU A 374 -1.43 53.65 10.80
C LEU A 374 -0.57 53.38 9.55
N HIS A 375 -0.29 54.37 8.70
CA HIS A 375 0.56 54.14 7.51
C HIS A 375 1.27 55.39 6.95
N ASP A 376 1.78 56.27 7.82
CA ASP A 376 2.86 57.20 7.43
C ASP A 376 4.17 56.74 8.09
N LEU A 377 4.78 55.70 7.50
CA LEU A 377 6.19 55.32 7.62
C LEU A 377 6.60 54.53 6.38
#